data_AF-A0A250KP54-F1
#
_entry.id   AF-A0A250KP54-F1
#
_cell.length_a   1.000
_cell.length_b   1.000
_cell.length_c   1.000
_cell.angle_alpha   90.00
_cell.angle_beta   90.00
_cell.angle_gamma   90.00
#
_symmetry.space_group_name_H-M   'P 1'
#
loop_
_entity.id
_entity.type
_entity.pdbx_description
1 polymer ?
#
loop_
_entity_poly.entity_id
_entity_poly.type
_entity_poly.pdbx_seq_one_letter_code
_entity_poly.pdbx_strand_id
1 'polypeptide(L)'
;MAIKLFDSRGVPLEKQKFTWKELVQKPISKLDDEAFTRVRIILMNGLETEALRFQHLCARMNKDLQVPLAKVRRTEQHQQTTVNWLISSDHSPLETTIAYEQVAVEVTASVAQNEPDGYLAQVYRFGLLEDFDHLYRYSALLDRLEGKDANNILQSHTDIIPGRPTVDEHRAPENDLREHYDRTTAAAISKLHATTIMAAEYQTHDFYANVGPMYADPVARQLYAEIASIEEQHVTQYESIIDPTETWLEKWLLHEATEAYNYYSCMEQESNPRIKAIWERFLDYELGHFAYVSELFKKYERRDPAEVIPDTLPEPIPFRSNREFVRKVLDQEVNLRTRGTQFVDKAQEEAASLEYRRHMNSEGSPSQTVAAGYQWSPGTELNRRVA
;
A
#
# COMPACT_ATOMS: atom_id res chain seq x y z
N MET A 1 22.52 5.99 -7.95
CA MET A 1 23.47 6.88 -7.21
C MET A 1 22.81 7.13 -5.86
N ALA A 2 23.49 6.92 -4.73
CA ALA A 2 22.84 7.07 -3.43
C ALA A 2 22.40 8.53 -3.20
N ILE A 3 21.15 8.74 -2.82
CA ILE A 3 20.59 10.07 -2.51
C ILE A 3 20.87 10.41 -1.05
N LYS A 4 21.31 11.65 -0.82
CA LYS A 4 21.59 12.19 0.51
C LYS A 4 20.56 13.24 0.90
N LEU A 5 19.73 12.94 1.88
CA LEU A 5 18.62 13.76 2.34
C LEU A 5 19.05 15.14 2.87
N PHE A 6 20.12 15.24 3.66
CA PHE A 6 20.53 16.52 4.25
C PHE A 6 21.42 17.37 3.33
N ASP A 7 22.13 16.73 2.39
CA ASP A 7 22.93 17.42 1.37
C ASP A 7 22.07 17.88 0.18
N SER A 8 20.98 17.18 -0.12
CA SER A 8 20.10 17.49 -1.25
C SER A 8 19.05 18.52 -0.84
N ARG A 9 19.13 19.73 -1.39
CA ARG A 9 18.20 20.82 -1.04
C ARG A 9 16.84 20.73 -1.73
N GLY A 10 16.72 19.90 -2.75
CA GLY A 10 15.54 19.84 -3.61
C GLY A 10 15.17 21.18 -4.27
N VAL A 11 13.95 21.27 -4.79
CA VAL A 11 13.32 22.54 -5.17
C VAL A 11 12.70 23.19 -3.94
N PRO A 12 13.08 24.44 -3.59
CA PRO A 12 12.42 25.20 -2.54
C PRO A 12 10.91 25.37 -2.78
N LEU A 13 10.10 25.29 -1.72
CA LEU A 13 8.64 25.38 -1.75
C LEU A 13 8.10 26.52 -2.65
N GLU A 14 8.70 27.71 -2.62
CA GLU A 14 8.23 28.86 -3.41
C GLU A 14 8.41 28.73 -4.93
N LYS A 15 9.22 27.75 -5.36
CA LYS A 15 9.50 27.44 -6.76
C LYS A 15 8.77 26.20 -7.26
N GLN A 16 8.19 25.42 -6.35
CA GLN A 16 7.34 24.29 -6.70
C GLN A 16 5.99 24.81 -7.19
N LYS A 17 5.77 24.73 -8.50
CA LYS A 17 4.63 25.37 -9.16
C LYS A 17 4.02 24.43 -10.16
N PHE A 18 2.70 24.47 -10.26
CA PHE A 18 1.95 23.68 -11.23
C PHE A 18 1.02 24.59 -12.04
N THR A 19 0.80 24.24 -13.29
CA THR A 19 -0.35 24.69 -14.08
C THR A 19 -1.38 23.57 -14.20
N TRP A 20 -2.64 23.88 -14.50
CA TRP A 20 -3.68 22.85 -14.71
C TRP A 20 -3.31 21.81 -15.78
N LYS A 21 -2.57 22.24 -16.83
CA LYS A 21 -2.07 21.34 -17.87
C LYS A 21 -0.91 20.45 -17.39
N GLU A 22 -0.15 20.91 -16.41
CA GLU A 22 0.89 20.10 -15.76
C GLU A 22 0.27 19.12 -14.76
N LEU A 23 -0.81 19.51 -14.09
CA LEU A 23 -1.52 18.64 -13.14
C LEU A 23 -2.17 17.46 -13.83
N VAL A 24 -2.91 17.72 -14.91
CA VAL A 24 -3.66 16.70 -15.64
C VAL A 24 -2.83 16.21 -16.82
N GLN A 25 -2.00 15.20 -16.57
CA GLN A 25 -1.16 14.55 -17.58
C GLN A 25 -1.96 13.56 -18.43
N LYS A 26 -1.37 13.14 -19.55
CA LYS A 26 -1.92 12.01 -20.33
C LYS A 26 -1.93 10.76 -19.43
N PRO A 27 -3.02 10.00 -19.34
CA PRO A 27 -3.01 8.75 -18.58
C PRO A 27 -2.10 7.68 -19.18
N ILE A 28 -1.79 6.65 -18.39
CA ILE A 28 -1.22 5.41 -18.91
C ILE A 28 -2.30 4.61 -19.66
N SER A 29 -1.87 3.67 -20.49
CA SER A 29 -2.71 2.72 -21.22
C SER A 29 -2.57 1.35 -20.56
N LYS A 30 -3.69 0.70 -20.20
CA LYS A 30 -3.65 -0.68 -19.70
C LYS A 30 -3.10 -1.70 -20.69
N LEU A 31 -3.10 -1.38 -21.98
CA LEU A 31 -2.63 -2.26 -23.05
C LEU A 31 -1.15 -2.04 -23.40
N ASP A 32 -0.67 -0.79 -23.33
CA ASP A 32 0.65 -0.41 -23.84
C ASP A 32 1.70 -0.21 -22.74
N ASP A 33 1.28 0.16 -21.52
CA ASP A 33 2.19 0.42 -20.41
C ASP A 33 2.37 -0.82 -19.53
N GLU A 34 3.56 -0.94 -18.92
CA GLU A 34 3.92 -2.04 -18.03
C GLU A 34 3.07 -2.04 -16.74
N ALA A 35 2.74 -3.23 -16.24
CA ALA A 35 2.04 -3.40 -14.98
C ALA A 35 2.79 -2.73 -13.81
N PHE A 36 4.13 -2.75 -13.81
CA PHE A 36 4.91 -2.09 -12.77
C PHE A 36 4.89 -0.57 -12.83
N THR A 37 4.63 0.05 -13.99
CA THR A 37 4.30 1.48 -14.06
C THR A 37 2.99 1.76 -13.33
N ARG A 38 1.97 0.89 -13.50
CA ARG A 38 0.69 0.97 -12.79
C ARG A 38 0.85 0.77 -11.28
N VAL A 39 1.64 -0.22 -10.87
CA VAL A 39 1.97 -0.50 -9.45
C VAL A 39 2.57 0.74 -8.78
N ARG A 40 3.56 1.38 -9.42
CA ARG A 40 4.18 2.61 -8.90
C ARG A 40 3.19 3.75 -8.77
N ILE A 41 2.31 3.94 -9.77
CA ILE A 41 1.29 4.99 -9.72
C ILE A 41 0.33 4.77 -8.54
N ILE A 42 -0.17 3.55 -8.36
CA ILE A 42 -1.11 3.23 -7.28
C ILE A 42 -0.41 3.35 -5.92
N LEU A 43 0.83 2.87 -5.79
CA LEU A 43 1.62 3.01 -4.56
C LEU A 43 1.83 4.49 -4.22
N MET A 44 2.36 5.29 -5.14
CA MET A 44 2.67 6.70 -4.89
C MET A 44 1.42 7.52 -4.57
N ASN A 45 0.26 7.20 -5.17
CA ASN A 45 -0.99 7.84 -4.78
C ASN A 45 -1.37 7.52 -3.32
N GLY A 46 -1.05 6.33 -2.83
CA GLY A 46 -1.35 5.92 -1.45
C GLY A 46 -0.50 6.71 -0.46
N LEU A 47 0.80 6.83 -0.74
CA LEU A 47 1.72 7.64 0.04
C LEU A 47 1.28 9.10 0.12
N GLU A 48 1.00 9.72 -1.02
CA GLU A 48 0.56 11.11 -1.08
C GLU A 48 -0.79 11.32 -0.37
N THR A 49 -1.73 10.37 -0.54
CA THR A 49 -3.03 10.44 0.14
C THR A 49 -2.87 10.37 1.65
N GLU A 50 -1.98 9.52 2.15
CA GLU A 50 -1.71 9.43 3.58
C GLU A 50 -0.95 10.66 4.10
N ALA A 51 0.06 11.17 3.39
CA ALA A 51 0.75 12.40 3.77
C ALA A 51 -0.23 13.57 3.91
N LEU A 52 -1.17 13.72 2.97
CA LEU A 52 -2.26 14.70 3.08
C LEU A 52 -3.11 14.49 4.34
N ARG A 53 -3.53 13.24 4.62
CA ARG A 53 -4.35 12.88 5.78
C ARG A 53 -3.61 13.17 7.08
N PHE A 54 -2.39 12.67 7.22
CA PHE A 54 -1.49 12.93 8.35
C PHE A 54 -1.33 14.44 8.58
N GLN A 55 -0.99 15.23 7.55
CA GLN A 55 -0.79 16.66 7.70
C GLN A 55 -2.05 17.40 8.13
N HIS A 56 -3.23 16.94 7.71
CA HIS A 56 -4.50 17.47 8.20
C HIS A 56 -4.73 17.15 9.69
N LEU A 57 -4.42 15.93 10.13
CA LEU A 57 -4.51 15.54 11.54
C LEU A 57 -3.50 16.30 12.40
N CYS A 58 -2.25 16.41 11.94
CA CYS A 58 -1.19 17.17 12.58
C CYS A 58 -1.60 18.64 12.78
N ALA A 59 -2.22 19.27 11.76
CA ALA A 59 -2.66 20.66 11.84
C ALA A 59 -3.81 20.90 12.85
N ARG A 60 -4.65 19.88 13.10
CA ARG A 60 -5.73 19.95 14.11
C ARG A 60 -5.16 19.97 15.53
N MET A 61 -3.99 19.36 15.74
CA MET A 61 -3.37 19.19 17.05
C MET A 61 -2.23 20.20 17.32
N ASN A 62 -1.70 20.86 16.29
CA ASN A 62 -0.50 21.70 16.40
C ASN A 62 -0.70 23.08 15.76
N LYS A 63 -1.11 24.07 16.57
CA LYS A 63 -1.42 25.44 16.11
C LYS A 63 -0.23 26.11 15.39
N ASP A 64 0.97 25.99 15.93
CA ASP A 64 2.16 26.66 15.39
C ASP A 64 2.68 26.03 14.09
N LEU A 65 2.22 24.81 13.77
CA LEU A 65 2.55 24.10 12.53
C LEU A 65 1.50 24.29 11.44
N GLN A 66 0.36 24.93 11.71
CA GLN A 66 -0.73 25.04 10.73
C GLN A 66 -0.32 25.72 9.42
N VAL A 67 0.42 26.83 9.50
CA VAL A 67 0.90 27.54 8.30
C VAL A 67 1.99 26.73 7.57
N PRO A 68 3.03 26.21 8.25
CA PRO A 68 3.97 25.28 7.62
C PRO A 68 3.31 24.10 6.90
N LEU A 69 2.44 23.36 7.58
CA LEU A 69 1.70 22.22 7.03
C LEU A 69 0.85 22.64 5.83
N ALA A 70 0.16 23.79 5.91
CA ALA A 70 -0.66 24.25 4.78
C ALA A 70 0.16 24.61 3.53
N LYS A 71 1.44 24.97 3.67
CA LYS A 71 2.32 25.27 2.53
C LYS A 71 2.75 23.99 1.81
N VAL A 72 3.26 23.02 2.57
CA VAL A 72 3.74 21.73 2.06
C VAL A 72 2.57 20.95 1.45
N ARG A 73 1.50 20.72 2.23
CA ARG A 73 0.29 20.02 1.80
C ARG A 73 -0.35 20.55 0.50
N ARG A 74 -0.16 21.83 0.16
CA ARG A 74 -0.68 22.38 -1.10
C ARG A 74 0.06 21.82 -2.31
N THR A 75 1.37 21.61 -2.21
CA THR A 75 2.17 20.99 -3.26
C THR A 75 1.87 19.49 -3.33
N GLU A 76 1.89 18.78 -2.22
CA GLU A 76 1.55 17.34 -2.19
C GLU A 76 0.16 17.08 -2.77
N GLN A 77 -0.84 17.91 -2.47
CA GLN A 77 -2.19 17.74 -3.04
C GLN A 77 -2.16 17.77 -4.58
N HIS A 78 -1.29 18.60 -5.15
CA HIS A 78 -1.08 18.66 -6.58
C HIS A 78 -0.31 17.43 -7.10
N GLN A 79 0.66 16.91 -6.35
CA GLN A 79 1.37 15.66 -6.68
C GLN A 79 0.42 14.48 -6.66
N GLN A 80 -0.31 14.28 -5.56
CA GLN A 80 -1.41 13.32 -5.44
C GLN A 80 -2.36 13.37 -6.64
N THR A 81 -2.82 14.57 -7.02
CA THR A 81 -3.72 14.75 -8.17
C THR A 81 -3.05 14.26 -9.46
N THR A 82 -1.82 14.70 -9.73
CA THR A 82 -1.08 14.29 -10.93
C THR A 82 -0.87 12.78 -10.97
N VAL A 83 -0.43 12.18 -9.87
CA VAL A 83 -0.17 10.74 -9.79
C VAL A 83 -1.46 9.94 -10.00
N ASN A 84 -2.49 10.19 -9.19
CA ASN A 84 -3.75 9.47 -9.25
C ASN A 84 -4.38 9.52 -10.64
N TRP A 85 -4.33 10.69 -11.30
CA TRP A 85 -4.98 10.90 -12.59
C TRP A 85 -4.18 10.30 -13.77
N LEU A 86 -3.05 9.65 -13.52
CA LEU A 86 -2.40 8.79 -14.52
C LEU A 86 -3.15 7.48 -14.74
N ILE A 87 -3.96 7.01 -13.78
CA ILE A 87 -4.90 5.91 -14.00
C ILE A 87 -6.17 6.48 -14.64
N SER A 88 -6.62 5.93 -15.77
CA SER A 88 -7.83 6.41 -16.45
C SER A 88 -8.99 5.44 -16.43
N SER A 89 -10.11 5.91 -16.96
CA SER A 89 -11.33 5.12 -17.20
C SER A 89 -11.15 4.00 -18.23
N ASP A 90 -9.95 3.82 -18.79
CA ASP A 90 -9.61 2.61 -19.53
C ASP A 90 -9.60 1.37 -18.63
N HIS A 91 -9.48 1.54 -17.31
CA HIS A 91 -9.73 0.52 -16.29
C HIS A 91 -11.17 0.58 -15.79
N SER A 92 -11.86 -0.56 -15.76
CA SER A 92 -13.06 -0.69 -14.93
C SER A 92 -12.69 -0.63 -13.45
N PRO A 93 -13.62 -0.28 -12.54
CA PRO A 93 -13.35 -0.33 -11.10
C PRO A 93 -12.83 -1.69 -10.61
N LEU A 94 -13.26 -2.79 -11.25
CA LEU A 94 -12.77 -4.13 -10.92
C LEU A 94 -11.38 -4.40 -11.46
N GLU A 95 -11.06 -3.92 -12.67
CA GLU A 95 -9.68 -3.96 -13.19
C GLU A 95 -8.73 -3.11 -12.35
N THR A 96 -9.19 -1.96 -11.84
CA THR A 96 -8.44 -1.17 -10.85
C THR A 96 -8.24 -1.96 -9.56
N THR A 97 -9.26 -2.66 -9.06
CA THR A 97 -9.13 -3.54 -7.88
C THR A 97 -8.05 -4.60 -8.08
N ILE A 98 -8.03 -5.30 -9.23
CA ILE A 98 -6.94 -6.24 -9.56
C ILE A 98 -5.56 -5.59 -9.49
N ALA A 99 -5.44 -4.33 -9.94
CA ALA A 99 -4.20 -3.60 -9.87
C ALA A 99 -3.80 -3.20 -8.43
N TYR A 100 -4.76 -2.87 -7.57
CA TYR A 100 -4.52 -2.60 -6.15
C TYR A 100 -3.99 -3.85 -5.45
N GLU A 101 -4.64 -4.99 -5.66
CA GLU A 101 -4.18 -6.28 -5.13
C GLU A 101 -2.78 -6.65 -5.63
N GLN A 102 -2.43 -6.29 -6.87
CA GLN A 102 -1.06 -6.47 -7.36
C GLN A 102 -0.05 -5.61 -6.60
N VAL A 103 -0.41 -4.38 -6.20
CA VAL A 103 0.45 -3.54 -5.35
C VAL A 103 0.63 -4.20 -4.00
N ALA A 104 -0.46 -4.59 -3.35
CA ALA A 104 -0.43 -5.23 -2.03
C ALA A 104 0.47 -6.47 -2.07
N VAL A 105 0.32 -7.35 -3.06
CA VAL A 105 1.17 -8.53 -3.21
C VAL A 105 2.64 -8.18 -3.50
N GLU A 106 2.92 -7.42 -4.57
CA GLU A 106 4.29 -7.27 -5.05
C GLU A 106 5.14 -6.31 -4.20
N VAL A 107 4.54 -5.25 -3.67
CA VAL A 107 5.26 -4.29 -2.81
C VAL A 107 5.49 -4.89 -1.44
N THR A 108 4.47 -5.50 -0.83
CA THR A 108 4.62 -6.16 0.50
C THR A 108 5.60 -7.33 0.43
N ALA A 109 5.59 -8.13 -0.65
CA ALA A 109 6.60 -9.17 -0.86
C ALA A 109 8.02 -8.60 -0.96
N SER A 110 8.20 -7.47 -1.65
CA SER A 110 9.49 -6.80 -1.80
C SER A 110 10.00 -6.26 -0.47
N VAL A 111 9.11 -5.60 0.29
CA VAL A 111 9.39 -5.10 1.65
C VAL A 111 9.74 -6.25 2.60
N ALA A 112 8.94 -7.32 2.63
CA ALA A 112 9.18 -8.47 3.51
C ALA A 112 10.53 -9.17 3.27
N GLN A 113 11.03 -9.17 2.03
CA GLN A 113 12.35 -9.74 1.69
C GLN A 113 13.52 -8.86 2.13
N ASN A 114 13.31 -7.55 2.22
CA ASN A 114 14.35 -6.57 2.51
C ASN A 114 14.23 -5.96 3.91
N GLU A 115 13.27 -6.42 4.72
CA GLU A 115 13.08 -5.99 6.09
C GLU A 115 14.10 -6.65 7.03
N PRO A 116 14.99 -5.88 7.68
CA PRO A 116 15.99 -6.44 8.59
C PRO A 116 15.41 -6.95 9.91
N ASP A 117 14.27 -6.42 10.37
CA ASP A 117 13.61 -6.89 11.58
C ASP A 117 12.79 -8.15 11.30
N GLY A 118 13.16 -9.28 11.91
CA GLY A 118 12.51 -10.56 11.68
C GLY A 118 11.03 -10.60 12.07
N TYR A 119 10.61 -9.81 13.07
CA TYR A 119 9.21 -9.71 13.47
C TYR A 119 8.43 -8.87 12.47
N LEU A 120 8.91 -7.68 12.09
CA LEU A 120 8.24 -6.86 11.07
C LEU A 120 8.16 -7.59 9.72
N ALA A 121 9.23 -8.29 9.33
CA ALA A 121 9.22 -9.12 8.14
C ALA A 121 8.11 -10.19 8.19
N GLN A 122 7.83 -10.76 9.37
CA GLN A 122 6.72 -11.70 9.58
C GLN A 122 5.36 -11.02 9.50
N VAL A 123 5.22 -9.77 9.99
CA VAL A 123 3.99 -8.98 9.85
C VAL A 123 3.65 -8.78 8.37
N TYR A 124 4.61 -8.35 7.55
CA TYR A 124 4.40 -8.18 6.11
C TYR A 124 4.06 -9.49 5.40
N ARG A 125 4.75 -10.60 5.73
CA ARG A 125 4.40 -11.91 5.16
C ARG A 125 3.00 -12.37 5.54
N PHE A 126 2.53 -12.04 6.75
CA PHE A 126 1.21 -12.43 7.21
C PHE A 126 0.11 -11.69 6.43
N GLY A 127 0.22 -10.37 6.25
CA GLY A 127 -0.72 -9.60 5.42
C GLY A 127 -0.71 -10.05 3.96
N LEU A 128 0.48 -10.26 3.40
CA LEU A 128 0.69 -10.76 2.03
C LEU A 128 -0.11 -12.05 1.72
N LEU A 129 -0.30 -12.94 2.69
CA LEU A 129 -1.07 -14.17 2.48
C LEU A 129 -2.56 -13.90 2.21
N GLU A 130 -3.09 -12.83 2.79
CA GLU A 130 -4.49 -12.38 2.70
C GLU A 130 -4.70 -11.63 1.37
N ASP A 131 -3.88 -10.61 1.08
CA ASP A 131 -3.89 -9.86 -0.19
C ASP A 131 -3.81 -10.79 -1.40
N PHE A 132 -2.98 -11.84 -1.28
CA PHE A 132 -2.83 -12.81 -2.34
C PHE A 132 -4.12 -13.63 -2.58
N ASP A 133 -4.89 -13.95 -1.54
CA ASP A 133 -6.21 -14.57 -1.71
C ASP A 133 -7.23 -13.58 -2.25
N HIS A 134 -7.20 -12.32 -1.82
CA HIS A 134 -8.09 -11.26 -2.31
C HIS A 134 -7.93 -11.06 -3.82
N LEU A 135 -6.69 -11.04 -4.32
CA LEU A 135 -6.40 -11.05 -5.76
C LEU A 135 -7.13 -12.20 -6.48
N TYR A 136 -7.09 -13.40 -5.90
CA TYR A 136 -7.79 -14.57 -6.46
C TYR A 136 -9.32 -14.41 -6.40
N ARG A 137 -9.88 -13.86 -5.31
CA ARG A 137 -11.34 -13.61 -5.18
C ARG A 137 -11.83 -12.57 -6.16
N TYR A 138 -11.12 -11.46 -6.32
CA TYR A 138 -11.47 -10.44 -7.29
C TYR A 138 -11.22 -10.90 -8.73
N SER A 139 -10.23 -11.76 -8.98
CA SER A 139 -10.06 -12.39 -10.29
C SER A 139 -11.26 -13.26 -10.67
N ALA A 140 -11.80 -14.02 -9.71
CA ALA A 140 -13.04 -14.76 -9.89
C ALA A 140 -14.25 -13.84 -10.14
N LEU A 141 -14.33 -12.71 -9.42
CA LEU A 141 -15.39 -11.72 -9.65
C LEU A 141 -15.29 -11.09 -11.05
N LEU A 142 -14.08 -10.77 -11.50
CA LEU A 142 -13.82 -10.15 -12.80
C LEU A 142 -14.23 -11.08 -13.94
N ASP A 143 -13.86 -12.35 -13.85
CA ASP A 143 -14.29 -13.38 -14.80
C ASP A 143 -15.82 -13.52 -14.81
N ARG A 144 -16.45 -13.59 -13.63
CA ARG A 144 -17.90 -13.76 -13.51
C ARG A 144 -18.71 -12.58 -14.04
N LEU A 145 -18.30 -11.35 -13.75
CA LEU A 145 -19.08 -10.14 -14.10
C LEU A 145 -18.74 -9.61 -15.48
N GLU A 146 -17.48 -9.69 -15.89
CA GLU A 146 -16.99 -9.04 -17.10
C GLU A 146 -16.46 -10.03 -18.15
N GLY A 147 -16.29 -11.32 -17.81
CA GLY A 147 -15.75 -12.32 -18.72
C GLY A 147 -14.28 -12.07 -19.09
N LYS A 148 -13.54 -11.38 -18.22
CA LYS A 148 -12.16 -10.94 -18.49
C LYS A 148 -11.15 -11.74 -17.68
N ASP A 149 -9.98 -11.96 -18.27
CA ASP A 149 -8.81 -12.52 -17.59
C ASP A 149 -8.10 -11.41 -16.79
N ALA A 150 -8.01 -11.56 -15.47
CA ALA A 150 -7.27 -10.64 -14.59
C ALA A 150 -5.79 -10.51 -15.00
N ASN A 151 -5.26 -11.54 -15.67
CA ASN A 151 -3.88 -11.54 -16.14
C ASN A 151 -3.60 -10.48 -17.23
N ASN A 152 -4.64 -9.93 -17.87
CA ASN A 152 -4.52 -8.76 -18.75
C ASN A 152 -4.08 -7.50 -17.99
N ILE A 153 -4.34 -7.43 -16.68
CA ILE A 153 -3.88 -6.35 -15.79
C ILE A 153 -2.53 -6.72 -15.15
N LEU A 154 -2.42 -7.95 -14.65
CA LEU A 154 -1.22 -8.42 -13.93
C LEU A 154 0.00 -8.64 -14.83
N GLN A 155 -0.23 -8.82 -16.14
CA GLN A 155 0.79 -9.13 -17.14
C GLN A 155 1.64 -10.36 -16.76
N SER A 156 1.03 -11.36 -16.10
CA SER A 156 1.69 -12.60 -15.63
C SER A 156 2.81 -12.41 -14.60
N HIS A 157 2.93 -11.22 -14.00
CA HIS A 157 3.90 -10.97 -12.94
C HIS A 157 3.48 -11.58 -11.60
N THR A 158 2.18 -11.77 -11.39
CA THR A 158 1.62 -12.29 -10.14
C THR A 158 0.79 -13.54 -10.44
N ASP A 159 0.90 -14.58 -9.61
CA ASP A 159 0.12 -15.80 -9.77
C ASP A 159 -1.34 -15.58 -9.35
N ILE A 160 -2.28 -16.25 -10.02
CA ILE A 160 -3.71 -16.24 -9.66
C ILE A 160 -4.08 -17.63 -9.16
N ILE A 161 -3.80 -17.90 -7.88
CA ILE A 161 -4.19 -19.11 -7.16
C ILE A 161 -4.65 -18.73 -5.75
N PRO A 162 -5.37 -19.59 -5.01
CA PRO A 162 -5.80 -19.28 -3.65
C PRO A 162 -4.62 -19.00 -2.70
N GLY A 163 -4.82 -18.03 -1.81
CA GLY A 163 -3.91 -17.67 -0.71
C GLY A 163 -4.36 -18.26 0.62
N ARG A 164 -4.17 -17.52 1.72
CA ARG A 164 -4.88 -17.81 2.98
C ARG A 164 -6.36 -17.53 2.73
N PRO A 165 -7.29 -18.49 2.93
CA PRO A 165 -8.67 -18.27 2.50
C PRO A 165 -9.33 -17.08 3.20
N THR A 166 -9.97 -16.17 2.46
CA THR A 166 -10.68 -14.98 3.00
C THR A 166 -11.67 -15.30 4.12
N VAL A 167 -12.34 -16.45 4.04
CA VAL A 167 -13.25 -16.94 5.10
C VAL A 167 -12.54 -17.16 6.45
N ASP A 168 -11.23 -17.44 6.43
CA ASP A 168 -10.38 -17.62 7.60
C ASP A 168 -9.77 -16.31 8.10
N GLU A 169 -9.97 -15.18 7.43
CA GLU A 169 -9.18 -13.97 7.68
C GLU A 169 -9.64 -13.16 8.88
N HIS A 170 -10.97 -13.06 9.03
CA HIS A 170 -11.64 -12.36 10.12
C HIS A 170 -11.09 -12.77 11.49
N ARG A 171 -10.61 -11.80 12.26
CA ARG A 171 -10.12 -12.01 13.64
C ARG A 171 -10.66 -10.93 14.58
N ALA A 172 -10.52 -11.15 15.88
CA ALA A 172 -10.95 -10.17 16.88
C ALA A 172 -10.04 -8.92 16.84
N PRO A 173 -10.56 -7.71 17.11
CA PRO A 173 -9.77 -6.47 16.99
C PRO A 173 -8.46 -6.44 17.78
N GLU A 174 -8.44 -7.00 19.00
CA GLU A 174 -7.23 -7.11 19.81
C GLU A 174 -6.12 -7.97 19.16
N ASN A 175 -6.50 -8.83 18.21
CA ASN A 175 -5.62 -9.72 17.46
C ASN A 175 -5.18 -9.13 16.11
N ASP A 176 -5.57 -7.89 15.81
CA ASP A 176 -5.05 -7.09 14.69
C ASP A 176 -3.75 -6.39 15.06
N LEU A 177 -3.58 -6.03 16.33
CA LEU A 177 -2.43 -5.29 16.85
C LEU A 177 -1.12 -6.06 16.76
N ARG A 178 -0.02 -5.35 16.55
CA ARG A 178 1.35 -5.86 16.49
C ARG A 178 2.26 -5.08 17.43
N GLU A 179 3.46 -5.61 17.62
CA GLU A 179 4.53 -4.89 18.32
C GLU A 179 5.14 -3.84 17.39
N HIS A 180 5.23 -2.61 17.87
CA HIS A 180 5.88 -1.54 17.14
C HIS A 180 7.40 -1.69 17.15
N TYR A 181 8.05 -1.15 16.13
CA TYR A 181 9.50 -0.97 16.18
C TYR A 181 9.87 0.02 17.29
N ASP A 182 11.05 -0.13 17.90
CA ASP A 182 11.59 0.90 18.80
C ASP A 182 12.19 2.03 17.97
N ARG A 183 11.58 3.22 18.02
CA ARG A 183 12.01 4.42 17.30
C ARG A 183 13.49 4.78 17.44
N THR A 184 14.16 4.37 18.53
CA THR A 184 15.56 4.70 18.83
C THR A 184 16.55 3.69 18.25
N THR A 185 16.15 2.43 18.09
CA THR A 185 17.04 1.35 17.64
C THR A 185 16.67 0.77 16.28
N ALA A 186 15.44 1.00 15.79
CA ALA A 186 14.98 0.49 14.52
C ALA A 186 15.87 0.96 13.36
N ALA A 187 16.10 0.07 12.40
CA ALA A 187 16.77 0.45 11.16
C ALA A 187 15.92 1.50 10.44
N ALA A 188 16.59 2.46 9.80
CA ALA A 188 15.92 3.52 9.05
C ALA A 188 14.94 2.96 8.01
N ILE A 189 15.36 1.91 7.29
CA ILE A 189 14.53 1.26 6.28
C ILE A 189 13.25 0.67 6.87
N SER A 190 13.28 0.11 8.09
CA SER A 190 12.09 -0.44 8.75
C SER A 190 11.03 0.64 9.00
N LYS A 191 11.45 1.87 9.32
CA LYS A 191 10.53 3.01 9.47
C LYS A 191 9.90 3.41 8.13
N LEU A 192 10.69 3.42 7.06
CA LEU A 192 10.23 3.75 5.71
C LEU A 192 9.29 2.67 5.17
N HIS A 193 9.62 1.39 5.36
CA HIS A 193 8.77 0.25 5.01
C HIS A 193 7.43 0.29 5.73
N ALA A 194 7.42 0.51 7.05
CA ALA A 194 6.19 0.59 7.84
C ALA A 194 5.26 1.69 7.33
N THR A 195 5.78 2.91 7.12
CA THR A 195 5.00 4.02 6.57
C THR A 195 4.54 3.73 5.12
N THR A 196 5.38 3.12 4.30
CA THR A 196 5.06 2.77 2.89
C THR A 196 3.87 1.82 2.81
N ILE A 197 3.92 0.71 3.55
CA ILE A 197 2.85 -0.31 3.52
C ILE A 197 1.58 0.24 4.18
N MET A 198 1.68 0.87 5.35
CA MET A 198 0.52 1.50 6.00
C MET A 198 -0.22 2.47 5.06
N ALA A 199 0.52 3.32 4.33
CA ALA A 199 -0.07 4.27 3.39
C ALA A 199 -0.75 3.58 2.19
N ALA A 200 -0.15 2.49 1.67
CA ALA A 200 -0.74 1.72 0.59
C ALA A 200 -2.08 1.08 1.02
N GLU A 201 -2.14 0.46 2.20
CA GLU A 201 -3.35 -0.20 2.70
C GLU A 201 -4.49 0.76 3.00
N TYR A 202 -4.15 1.93 3.54
CA TYR A 202 -5.13 2.99 3.74
C TYR A 202 -5.84 3.40 2.46
N GLN A 203 -5.12 3.39 1.33
CA GLN A 203 -5.70 3.68 0.04
C GLN A 203 -6.58 2.54 -0.45
N THR A 204 -6.15 1.29 -0.30
CA THR A 204 -6.92 0.09 -0.67
C THR A 204 -8.24 0.04 0.09
N HIS A 205 -8.20 0.21 1.41
CA HIS A 205 -9.39 0.32 2.27
C HIS A 205 -10.36 1.39 1.77
N ASP A 206 -9.88 2.62 1.59
CA ASP A 206 -10.73 3.75 1.16
C ASP A 206 -11.32 3.50 -0.25
N PHE A 207 -10.55 2.89 -1.16
CA PHE A 207 -11.03 2.56 -2.48
C PHE A 207 -12.18 1.54 -2.42
N TYR A 208 -12.04 0.45 -1.66
CA TYR A 208 -13.09 -0.58 -1.55
C TYR A 208 -14.35 -0.05 -0.86
N ALA A 209 -14.20 0.78 0.17
CA ALA A 209 -15.32 1.42 0.85
C ALA A 209 -16.15 2.32 -0.09
N ASN A 210 -15.51 2.95 -1.08
CA ASN A 210 -16.18 3.82 -2.05
C ASN A 210 -16.67 3.07 -3.31
N VAL A 211 -16.00 1.99 -3.71
CA VAL A 211 -16.30 1.25 -4.95
C VAL A 211 -17.33 0.16 -4.75
N GLY A 212 -17.30 -0.56 -3.62
CA GLY A 212 -18.29 -1.59 -3.31
C GLY A 212 -19.74 -1.12 -3.44
N PRO A 213 -20.12 0.06 -2.91
CA PRO A 213 -21.47 0.61 -3.05
C PRO A 213 -21.92 0.92 -4.49
N MET A 214 -21.00 1.02 -5.46
CA MET A 214 -21.33 1.32 -6.86
C MET A 214 -21.84 0.11 -7.65
N TYR A 215 -21.64 -1.12 -7.15
CA TYR A 215 -22.12 -2.33 -7.83
C TYR A 215 -23.63 -2.55 -7.61
N ALA A 216 -24.30 -2.96 -8.68
CA ALA A 216 -25.68 -3.46 -8.63
C ALA A 216 -25.76 -4.96 -8.26
N ASP A 217 -24.72 -5.74 -8.60
CA ASP A 217 -24.67 -7.17 -8.27
C ASP A 217 -24.51 -7.36 -6.74
N PRO A 218 -25.41 -8.10 -6.08
CA PRO A 218 -25.39 -8.24 -4.63
C PRO A 218 -24.15 -9.00 -4.12
N VAL A 219 -23.65 -9.97 -4.88
CA VAL A 219 -22.48 -10.77 -4.48
C VAL A 219 -21.21 -9.93 -4.59
N ALA A 220 -21.10 -9.10 -5.63
CA ALA A 220 -20.02 -8.11 -5.75
C ALA A 220 -20.00 -7.15 -4.55
N ARG A 221 -21.15 -6.57 -4.21
CA ARG A 221 -21.27 -5.68 -3.04
C ARG A 221 -20.83 -6.37 -1.75
N GLN A 222 -21.23 -7.62 -1.56
CA GLN A 222 -20.86 -8.41 -0.40
C GLN A 222 -19.37 -8.76 -0.37
N LEU A 223 -18.75 -9.07 -1.51
CA LEU A 223 -17.31 -9.34 -1.58
C LEU A 223 -16.49 -8.10 -1.21
N TYR A 224 -16.81 -6.95 -1.80
CA TYR A 224 -16.13 -5.70 -1.43
C TYR A 224 -16.35 -5.34 0.04
N ALA A 225 -17.52 -5.62 0.62
CA ALA A 225 -17.76 -5.40 2.05
C ALA A 225 -16.96 -6.37 2.94
N GLU A 226 -16.85 -7.65 2.56
CA GLU A 226 -16.07 -8.65 3.29
C GLU A 226 -14.58 -8.26 3.30
N ILE A 227 -14.02 -7.96 2.13
CA ILE A 227 -12.60 -7.63 1.98
C ILE A 227 -12.29 -6.26 2.55
N ALA A 228 -13.14 -5.22 2.36
CA ALA A 228 -12.93 -3.92 3.02
C ALA A 228 -12.88 -4.03 4.56
N SER A 229 -13.63 -4.96 5.15
CA SER A 229 -13.55 -5.24 6.60
C SER A 229 -12.23 -5.91 7.00
N ILE A 230 -11.54 -6.56 6.07
CA ILE A 230 -10.20 -7.12 6.26
C ILE A 230 -9.13 -6.06 6.03
N GLU A 231 -9.31 -5.18 5.06
CA GLU A 231 -8.41 -4.03 4.88
C GLU A 231 -8.35 -3.15 6.14
N GLU A 232 -9.46 -2.98 6.87
CA GLU A 232 -9.44 -2.30 8.17
C GLU A 232 -8.57 -3.03 9.21
N GLN A 233 -8.58 -4.37 9.20
CA GLN A 233 -7.69 -5.19 10.05
C GLN A 233 -6.22 -5.01 9.63
N HIS A 234 -5.94 -4.81 8.34
CA HIS A 234 -4.60 -4.55 7.82
C HIS A 234 -4.12 -3.15 8.18
N VAL A 235 -4.97 -2.13 8.02
CA VAL A 235 -4.67 -0.77 8.47
C VAL A 235 -4.31 -0.78 9.95
N THR A 236 -5.15 -1.38 10.81
CA THR A 236 -4.85 -1.50 12.25
C THR A 236 -3.52 -2.23 12.50
N GLN A 237 -3.26 -3.32 11.77
CA GLN A 237 -2.01 -4.08 11.86
C GLN A 237 -0.80 -3.22 11.54
N TYR A 238 -0.79 -2.54 10.38
CA TYR A 238 0.38 -1.79 9.91
C TYR A 238 0.54 -0.42 10.59
N GLU A 239 -0.54 0.18 11.11
CA GLU A 239 -0.41 1.33 12.00
C GLU A 239 0.27 0.95 13.31
N SER A 240 -0.11 -0.20 13.89
CA SER A 240 0.40 -0.63 15.19
C SER A 240 1.88 -1.02 15.19
N ILE A 241 2.49 -1.29 14.02
CA ILE A 241 3.94 -1.50 13.93
C ILE A 241 4.76 -0.20 13.96
N ILE A 242 4.10 0.97 13.84
CA ILE A 242 4.74 2.28 13.91
C ILE A 242 4.80 2.74 15.36
N ASP A 243 5.96 3.22 15.81
CA ASP A 243 6.17 3.59 17.21
C ASP A 243 5.19 4.71 17.65
N PRO A 244 4.36 4.47 18.68
CA PRO A 244 3.34 5.42 19.12
C PRO A 244 3.91 6.60 19.93
N THR A 245 5.20 6.58 20.25
CA THR A 245 5.88 7.61 21.06
C THR A 245 6.65 8.62 20.22
N GLU A 246 6.65 8.50 18.89
CA GLU A 246 7.16 9.52 17.97
C GLU A 246 6.35 10.81 18.05
N THR A 247 7.03 11.96 18.06
CA THR A 247 6.34 13.26 18.05
C THR A 247 5.71 13.53 16.68
N TRP A 248 4.78 14.49 16.62
CA TRP A 248 4.20 14.93 15.36
C TRP A 248 5.24 15.39 14.33
N LEU A 249 6.33 16.04 14.78
CA LEU A 249 7.39 16.47 13.86
C LEU A 249 8.31 15.33 13.42
N GLU A 250 8.48 14.30 14.24
CA GLU A 250 9.19 13.08 13.84
C GLU A 250 8.41 12.30 12.80
N LYS A 251 7.11 12.09 13.05
CA LYS A 251 6.23 11.46 12.06
C LYS A 251 6.18 12.27 10.78
N TRP A 252 6.10 13.59 10.86
CA TRP A 252 6.13 14.42 9.65
C TRP A 252 7.44 14.25 8.88
N LEU A 253 8.59 14.33 9.56
CA LEU A 253 9.89 14.11 8.92
C LEU A 253 10.02 12.73 8.27
N LEU A 254 9.45 11.69 8.90
CA LEU A 254 9.40 10.33 8.34
C LEU A 254 8.49 10.21 7.12
N HIS A 255 7.38 10.95 7.04
CA HIS A 255 6.53 10.98 5.84
C HIS A 255 7.31 11.56 4.65
N GLU A 256 7.93 12.73 4.82
CA GLU A 256 8.72 13.38 3.76
C GLU A 256 9.88 12.49 3.29
N ALA A 257 10.55 11.81 4.23
CA ALA A 257 11.61 10.85 3.89
C ALA A 257 11.08 9.62 3.15
N THR A 258 9.88 9.15 3.50
CA THR A 258 9.21 8.00 2.87
C THR A 258 8.77 8.34 1.45
N GLU A 259 8.23 9.53 1.21
CA GLU A 259 7.85 10.01 -0.12
C GLU A 259 9.09 10.17 -1.01
N ALA A 260 10.15 10.82 -0.51
CA ALA A 260 11.43 10.91 -1.23
C ALA A 260 12.01 9.52 -1.56
N TYR A 261 11.98 8.59 -0.60
CA TYR A 261 12.46 7.21 -0.80
C TYR A 261 11.68 6.46 -1.88
N ASN A 262 10.36 6.58 -1.89
CA ASN A 262 9.52 5.86 -2.85
C ASN A 262 9.54 6.52 -4.24
N TYR A 263 9.60 7.85 -4.34
CA TYR A 263 9.84 8.52 -5.62
C TYR A 263 11.21 8.16 -6.20
N TYR A 264 12.25 8.09 -5.36
CA TYR A 264 13.57 7.60 -5.77
C TYR A 264 13.47 6.17 -6.31
N SER A 265 12.78 5.29 -5.57
CA SER A 265 12.61 3.89 -5.96
C SER A 265 11.86 3.72 -7.29
N CYS A 266 10.84 4.55 -7.53
CA CYS A 266 10.09 4.57 -8.78
C CYS A 266 10.95 5.08 -9.93
N MET A 267 11.64 6.21 -9.75
CA MET A 267 12.44 6.88 -10.77
C MET A 267 13.60 6.02 -11.30
N GLU A 268 14.28 5.28 -10.42
CA GLU A 268 15.40 4.40 -10.81
C GLU A 268 14.94 3.25 -11.72
N GLN A 269 13.66 2.86 -11.66
CA GLN A 269 13.13 1.65 -12.31
C GLN A 269 12.03 1.91 -13.36
N GLU A 270 11.60 3.16 -13.55
CA GLU A 270 10.56 3.51 -14.52
C GLU A 270 11.09 3.48 -15.95
N SER A 271 10.50 2.63 -16.80
CA SER A 271 10.86 2.48 -18.20
C SER A 271 10.16 3.52 -19.10
N ASN A 272 8.96 3.99 -18.71
CA ASN A 272 8.26 5.01 -19.47
C ASN A 272 8.89 6.40 -19.20
N PRO A 273 9.57 7.02 -20.18
CA PRO A 273 10.33 8.26 -19.97
C PRO A 273 9.44 9.43 -19.53
N ARG A 274 8.16 9.44 -19.91
CA ARG A 274 7.22 10.48 -19.52
C ARG A 274 6.82 10.36 -18.05
N ILE A 275 6.58 9.13 -17.58
CA ILE A 275 6.25 8.88 -16.17
C ILE A 275 7.50 9.08 -15.31
N LYS A 276 8.67 8.63 -15.78
CA LYS A 276 9.95 8.86 -15.10
C LYS A 276 10.20 10.34 -14.84
N ALA A 277 9.94 11.21 -15.81
CA ALA A 277 10.09 12.66 -15.62
C ALA A 277 9.17 13.25 -14.53
N ILE A 278 8.02 12.63 -14.27
CA ILE A 278 7.14 13.00 -13.15
C ILE A 278 7.79 12.56 -11.83
N TRP A 279 8.30 11.33 -11.74
CA TRP A 279 9.01 10.84 -10.56
C TRP A 279 10.27 11.66 -10.23
N GLU A 280 11.06 12.02 -11.24
CA GLU A 280 12.25 12.87 -11.07
C GLU A 280 11.87 14.25 -10.50
N ARG A 281 10.79 14.84 -11.02
CA ARG A 281 10.30 16.14 -10.54
C ARG A 281 9.80 16.06 -9.11
N PHE A 282 9.02 15.03 -8.77
CA PHE A 282 8.41 14.91 -7.44
C PHE A 282 9.43 14.51 -6.39
N LEU A 283 10.42 13.69 -6.74
CA LEU A 283 11.60 13.48 -5.90
C LEU A 283 12.31 14.80 -5.55
N ASP A 284 12.53 15.68 -6.53
CA ASP A 284 13.15 16.99 -6.29
C ASP A 284 12.27 17.89 -5.39
N TYR A 285 10.94 17.75 -5.46
CA TYR A 285 10.01 18.49 -4.59
C TYR A 285 10.03 17.95 -3.16
N GLU A 286 9.98 16.62 -2.98
CA GLU A 286 10.04 15.99 -1.67
C GLU A 286 11.36 16.24 -0.94
N LEU A 287 12.49 16.29 -1.65
CA LEU A 287 13.75 16.70 -1.05
C LEU A 287 13.69 18.16 -0.54
N GLY A 288 12.92 19.02 -1.21
CA GLY A 288 12.66 20.38 -0.76
C GLY A 288 11.72 20.44 0.46
N HIS A 289 10.72 19.56 0.52
CA HIS A 289 9.84 19.42 1.68
C HIS A 289 10.59 18.89 2.89
N PHE A 290 11.36 17.81 2.72
CA PHE A 290 12.20 17.23 3.75
C PHE A 290 13.18 18.25 4.34
N ALA A 291 13.84 19.05 3.49
CA ALA A 291 14.73 20.11 3.94
C ALA A 291 13.98 21.19 4.73
N TYR A 292 12.77 21.56 4.29
CA TYR A 292 11.92 22.53 5.00
C TYR A 292 11.47 22.01 6.37
N VAL A 293 11.00 20.77 6.45
CA VAL A 293 10.55 20.12 7.69
C VAL A 293 11.72 19.88 8.64
N SER A 294 12.91 19.54 8.13
CA SER A 294 14.14 19.44 8.92
C SER A 294 14.47 20.74 9.67
N GLU A 295 14.27 21.91 9.05
CA GLU A 295 14.48 23.19 9.72
C GLU A 295 13.39 23.50 10.77
N LEU A 296 12.14 23.07 10.53
CA LEU A 296 11.07 23.16 11.54
C LEU A 296 11.36 22.26 12.73
N PHE A 297 11.85 21.04 12.47
CA PHE A 297 12.27 20.09 13.49
C PHE A 297 13.33 20.71 14.41
N LYS A 298 14.42 21.23 13.84
CA LYS A 298 15.47 21.94 14.60
C LYS A 298 14.91 23.10 15.42
N LYS A 299 13.97 23.85 14.85
CA LYS A 299 13.35 25.01 15.51
C LYS A 299 12.50 24.62 16.72
N TYR A 300 11.61 23.64 16.56
CA TYR A 300 10.58 23.31 17.56
C TYR A 300 11.01 22.19 18.51
N GLU A 301 11.65 21.14 18.00
CA GLU A 301 12.14 20.00 18.81
C GLU A 301 13.53 20.27 19.41
N ARG A 302 14.29 21.22 18.85
CA ARG A 302 15.67 21.56 19.28
C ARG A 302 16.61 20.35 19.29
N ARG A 303 16.39 19.45 18.33
CA ARG A 303 17.12 18.19 18.13
C ARG A 303 17.63 18.13 16.70
N ASP A 304 18.59 17.24 16.46
CA ASP A 304 19.09 17.00 15.12
C ASP A 304 18.13 16.05 14.36
N PRO A 305 17.59 16.43 13.20
CA PRO A 305 16.79 15.53 12.35
C PRO A 305 17.49 14.19 12.05
N ALA A 306 18.83 14.18 12.01
CA ALA A 306 19.62 12.96 11.80
C ALA A 306 19.47 11.92 12.93
N GLU A 307 18.89 12.29 14.08
CA GLU A 307 18.49 11.36 15.14
C GLU A 307 17.30 10.48 14.74
N VAL A 308 16.48 10.91 13.78
CA VAL A 308 15.24 10.23 13.37
C VAL A 308 15.46 9.36 12.14
N ILE A 309 16.14 9.91 11.14
CA ILE A 309 16.42 9.28 9.84
C ILE A 309 17.86 9.64 9.40
N PRO A 310 18.66 8.69 8.90
CA PRO A 310 20.03 8.95 8.46
C PRO A 310 20.07 9.78 7.18
N ASP A 311 21.25 10.34 6.87
CA ASP A 311 21.46 11.17 5.69
C ASP A 311 21.23 10.41 4.38
N THR A 312 21.71 9.18 4.26
CA THR A 312 21.65 8.45 2.99
C THR A 312 20.39 7.60 2.91
N LEU A 313 19.62 7.77 1.84
CA LEU A 313 18.48 6.90 1.55
C LEU A 313 18.95 5.46 1.37
N PRO A 314 18.23 4.46 1.92
CA PRO A 314 18.53 3.05 1.70
C PRO A 314 18.40 2.62 0.22
N GLU A 315 18.77 1.37 -0.05
CA GLU A 315 18.54 0.76 -1.36
C GLU A 315 17.06 0.83 -1.77
N PRO A 316 16.74 1.18 -3.03
CA PRO A 316 15.38 1.22 -3.56
C PRO A 316 14.58 -0.07 -3.38
N ILE A 317 13.27 0.05 -3.19
CA ILE A 317 12.35 -1.09 -3.26
C ILE A 317 12.41 -1.70 -4.66
N PRO A 318 12.76 -2.99 -4.83
CA PRO A 318 12.68 -3.64 -6.13
C PRO A 318 11.23 -3.77 -6.62
N PHE A 319 10.92 -3.18 -7.78
CA PHE A 319 9.63 -3.32 -8.47
C PHE A 319 9.73 -4.40 -9.55
N ARG A 320 9.51 -5.66 -9.15
CA ARG A 320 9.58 -6.84 -10.01
C ARG A 320 8.68 -7.95 -9.45
N SER A 321 8.38 -8.95 -10.28
CA SER A 321 7.62 -10.14 -9.87
C SER A 321 8.31 -10.90 -8.74
N ASN A 322 7.58 -11.23 -7.69
CA ASN A 322 8.05 -11.97 -6.51
C ASN A 322 7.48 -13.41 -6.40
N ARG A 323 6.96 -13.98 -7.49
CA ARG A 323 6.27 -15.29 -7.50
C ARG A 323 6.98 -16.41 -6.72
N GLU A 324 8.29 -16.56 -6.86
CA GLU A 324 9.03 -17.60 -6.13
C GLU A 324 8.99 -17.41 -4.62
N PHE A 325 9.16 -16.16 -4.17
CA PHE A 325 9.05 -15.80 -2.76
C PHE A 325 7.63 -16.02 -2.25
N VAL A 326 6.62 -15.50 -2.96
CA VAL A 326 5.20 -15.64 -2.55
C VAL A 326 4.80 -17.12 -2.44
N ARG A 327 5.18 -17.97 -3.40
CA ARG A 327 4.93 -19.42 -3.34
C ARG A 327 5.55 -20.08 -2.10
N LYS A 328 6.76 -19.67 -1.73
CA LYS A 328 7.43 -20.19 -0.53
C LYS A 328 6.68 -19.75 0.74
N VAL A 329 6.24 -18.50 0.81
CA VAL A 329 5.47 -17.99 1.95
C VAL A 329 4.14 -18.73 2.06
N LEU A 330 3.41 -18.92 0.95
CA LEU A 330 2.17 -19.70 0.90
C LEU A 330 2.36 -21.13 1.40
N ASP A 331 3.40 -21.83 0.93
CA ASP A 331 3.69 -23.21 1.34
C ASP A 331 3.97 -23.34 2.84
N GLN A 332 4.62 -22.33 3.42
CA GLN A 332 5.14 -22.40 4.79
C GLN A 332 4.18 -21.80 5.83
N GLU A 333 3.44 -20.75 5.46
CA GLU A 333 2.85 -19.82 6.43
C GLU A 333 1.31 -19.70 6.33
N VAL A 334 0.64 -20.33 5.35
CA VAL A 334 -0.83 -20.23 5.14
C VAL A 334 -1.69 -20.62 6.36
N ASN A 335 -1.15 -21.47 7.25
CA ASN A 335 -1.84 -21.90 8.48
C ASN A 335 -1.56 -21.01 9.69
N LEU A 336 -0.79 -19.91 9.55
CA LEU A 336 -0.59 -18.97 10.65
C LEU A 336 -1.89 -18.26 11.02
N ARG A 337 -2.04 -17.97 12.30
CA ARG A 337 -3.09 -17.16 12.93
C ARG A 337 -2.46 -16.21 13.95
N THR A 338 -3.26 -15.35 14.55
CA THR A 338 -2.78 -14.37 15.53
C THR A 338 -3.32 -14.69 16.92
N ARG A 339 -2.50 -14.37 17.92
CA ARG A 339 -2.81 -14.42 19.36
C ARG A 339 -2.15 -13.22 20.02
N GLY A 340 -2.94 -12.19 20.31
CA GLY A 340 -2.46 -10.83 20.51
C GLY A 340 -1.55 -10.40 19.37
N THR A 341 -0.32 -10.00 19.70
CA THR A 341 0.71 -9.57 18.75
C THR A 341 1.48 -10.72 18.10
N GLN A 342 1.25 -11.98 18.52
CA GLN A 342 2.07 -13.12 18.12
C GLN A 342 1.45 -13.91 16.97
N PHE A 343 2.30 -14.46 16.11
CA PHE A 343 1.91 -15.41 15.06
C PHE A 343 2.00 -16.84 15.59
N VAL A 344 0.91 -17.59 15.48
CA VAL A 344 0.77 -18.94 16.03
C VAL A 344 0.20 -19.90 14.98
N ASP A 345 0.38 -21.20 15.19
CA ASP A 345 -0.31 -22.21 14.38
C ASP A 345 -1.84 -22.10 14.59
N LYS A 346 -2.63 -22.41 13.55
CA LYS A 346 -4.11 -22.38 13.62
C LYS A 346 -4.72 -23.14 14.79
N ALA A 347 -4.08 -24.20 15.29
CA ALA A 347 -4.57 -24.94 16.46
C ALA A 347 -4.50 -24.14 17.77
N GLN A 348 -3.75 -23.04 17.77
CA GLN A 348 -3.52 -22.15 18.92
C GLN A 348 -4.22 -20.80 18.76
N GLU A 349 -5.05 -20.63 17.74
CA GLU A 349 -5.84 -19.42 17.55
C GLU A 349 -6.73 -19.11 18.78
N GLU A 350 -6.89 -17.83 19.11
CA GLU A 350 -7.70 -17.42 20.24
C GLU A 350 -9.20 -17.63 20.02
N ALA A 351 -9.91 -17.94 21.11
CA ALA A 351 -11.35 -18.16 21.08
C ALA A 351 -12.12 -16.93 20.57
N ALA A 352 -11.69 -15.71 20.91
CA ALA A 352 -12.33 -14.47 20.47
C ALA A 352 -12.34 -14.35 18.94
N SER A 353 -11.20 -14.59 18.27
CA SER A 353 -11.11 -14.59 16.80
C SER A 353 -11.96 -15.69 16.18
N LEU A 354 -11.97 -16.89 16.77
CA LEU A 354 -12.80 -18.00 16.30
C LEU A 354 -14.30 -17.70 16.43
N GLU A 355 -14.73 -17.06 17.54
CA GLU A 355 -16.11 -16.65 17.76
C GLU A 355 -16.54 -15.56 16.79
N TYR A 356 -15.71 -14.52 16.63
CA TYR A 356 -15.93 -13.43 15.69
C TYR A 356 -16.09 -13.95 14.26
N ARG A 357 -15.14 -14.77 13.79
CA ARG A 357 -15.18 -15.38 12.45
C ARG A 357 -16.39 -16.28 12.25
N ARG A 358 -16.74 -17.10 13.24
CA ARG A 358 -17.94 -17.96 13.16
C ARG A 358 -19.21 -17.12 13.03
N HIS A 359 -19.29 -16.00 13.73
CA HIS A 359 -20.43 -15.09 13.63
C HIS A 359 -20.51 -14.42 12.26
N MET A 360 -19.42 -13.80 11.81
CA MET A 360 -19.34 -13.11 10.51
C MET A 360 -19.70 -14.04 9.34
N ASN A 361 -19.26 -15.31 9.41
CA ASN A 361 -19.52 -16.30 8.37
C ASN A 361 -20.78 -17.17 8.60
N SER A 362 -21.62 -16.85 9.59
CA SER A 362 -22.72 -17.74 10.02
C SER A 362 -23.80 -17.98 8.96
N GLU A 363 -23.93 -17.07 7.98
CA GLU A 363 -24.87 -17.18 6.86
C GLU A 363 -24.16 -17.38 5.50
N GLY A 364 -22.87 -17.76 5.54
CA GLY A 364 -22.03 -17.98 4.36
C GLY A 364 -20.94 -16.92 4.20
N SER A 365 -20.07 -17.14 3.21
CA SER A 365 -18.96 -16.24 2.89
C SER A 365 -19.06 -15.78 1.41
N PRO A 366 -19.07 -14.46 1.17
CA PRO A 366 -19.11 -13.90 -0.19
C PRO A 366 -17.94 -14.35 -1.06
N SER A 367 -16.72 -14.36 -0.52
CA SER A 367 -15.49 -14.82 -1.19
C SER A 367 -15.56 -16.27 -1.63
N GLN A 368 -16.16 -17.16 -0.82
CA GLN A 368 -16.43 -18.54 -1.22
C GLN A 368 -17.48 -18.62 -2.33
N THR A 369 -18.52 -17.80 -2.24
CA THR A 369 -19.61 -17.76 -3.23
C THR A 369 -19.15 -17.25 -4.59
N VAL A 370 -18.27 -16.23 -4.61
CA VAL A 370 -17.71 -15.67 -5.86
C VAL A 370 -16.79 -16.68 -6.53
N ALA A 371 -15.90 -17.31 -5.77
CA ALA A 371 -14.90 -18.24 -6.30
C ALA A 371 -15.42 -19.68 -6.48
N ALA A 372 -16.71 -19.93 -6.24
CA ALA A 372 -17.29 -21.28 -6.33
C ALA A 372 -17.14 -21.84 -7.75
N GLY A 373 -16.33 -22.90 -7.89
CA GLY A 373 -16.04 -23.54 -9.18
C GLY A 373 -15.05 -22.76 -10.05
N TYR A 374 -14.51 -21.63 -9.58
CA TYR A 374 -13.52 -20.86 -10.30
C TYR A 374 -12.14 -21.53 -10.23
N GLN A 375 -11.54 -21.76 -11.38
CA GLN A 375 -10.14 -22.18 -11.50
C GLN A 375 -9.48 -21.31 -12.56
N TRP A 376 -8.56 -20.45 -12.13
CA TRP A 376 -7.82 -19.65 -13.08
C TRP A 376 -7.01 -20.54 -14.01
N SER A 377 -6.96 -20.14 -15.27
CA SER A 377 -6.13 -20.78 -16.28
C SER A 377 -6.03 -19.84 -17.48
N PRO A 378 -4.93 -19.84 -18.23
CA PRO A 378 -4.72 -18.88 -19.31
C PRO A 378 -5.88 -18.84 -20.32
N GLY A 379 -6.33 -17.65 -20.70
CA GLY A 379 -7.35 -17.46 -21.73
C GLY A 379 -8.77 -17.76 -21.25
N THR A 380 -9.16 -17.28 -20.07
CA THR A 380 -10.52 -17.42 -19.54
C THR A 380 -11.61 -16.72 -20.36
N GLU A 381 -11.22 -15.86 -21.31
CA GLU A 381 -12.11 -15.20 -22.28
C GLU A 381 -12.89 -16.19 -23.18
N LEU A 382 -12.50 -17.47 -23.23
CA LEU A 382 -13.18 -18.51 -23.99
C LEU A 382 -14.15 -19.28 -23.09
N ASN A 383 -15.46 -19.21 -23.40
CA ASN A 383 -16.50 -20.03 -22.78
C ASN A 383 -16.10 -21.52 -22.80
N ARG A 384 -15.72 -22.05 -21.65
CA ARG A 384 -15.37 -23.46 -21.53
C ARG A 384 -16.63 -24.28 -21.30
N ARG A 385 -16.78 -25.35 -22.07
CA ARG A 385 -17.76 -26.39 -21.73
C ARG A 385 -17.24 -27.08 -20.47
N VAL A 386 -17.94 -26.90 -19.36
CA VAL A 386 -17.73 -27.71 -18.15
C VAL A 386 -17.91 -29.17 -18.57
N ALA A 387 -16.84 -29.96 -18.43
CA ALA A 387 -16.82 -31.37 -18.80
C ALA A 387 -17.31 -32.25 -17.65
#